data_AF-A0A6L7WII2-F1
#
_entry.id   AF-A0A6L7WII2-F1
#
_cell.length_a   1.000
_cell.length_b   1.000
_cell.length_c   1.000
_cell.angle_alpha   90.00
_cell.angle_beta   90.00
_cell.angle_gamma   90.00
#
_symmetry.space_group_name_H-M   'P 1'
#
loop_
_entity.id
_entity.type
_entity.pdbx_description
1 polymer ?
#
loop_
_entity_poly.entity_id
_entity_poly.type
_entity_poly.pdbx_seq_one_letter_code
_entity_poly.pdbx_strand_id
1 'polypeptide(L)'
;EGRSELFLDDLFAEGEPLAGVTLARFRLRPGEDASCLNLYQAKDPRVLAPSAAFVAEGRFGFGATAAETPEEEANPWLLLDREFDDGAIPALADATSLAYALHLSIGDDFVLNRDTDRPVTLRIVGALSDSIFQRELLIGERHFERVFPDYDGYRFFLIDAPPERAGEVSAALEDRLVDFGFDVVSAAERLAAFHRVENTYLATFQTLGGLGLVLGTFGLGAVLLRNVLERRRELALMRAVGYNAGHLSAMVLAENAFLLFAGLAIGAGCAIVAIAPAWLERGGGVPLLSLGGLLFIVVATGLAASLAATVAAVRSPLLGSLRAE
;
A
#
# COMPACT_ATOMS: atom_id res chain seq x y z
N GLU A 1 -13.86 30.17 -20.21
CA GLU A 1 -13.94 29.99 -21.66
C GLU A 1 -14.33 28.56 -22.03
N GLY A 2 -13.53 27.53 -21.74
CA GLY A 2 -13.94 26.13 -22.04
C GLY A 2 -15.26 25.68 -21.36
N ARG A 3 -15.54 26.10 -20.12
CA ARG A 3 -16.80 25.77 -19.43
C ARG A 3 -18.04 26.32 -20.14
N SER A 4 -17.96 27.56 -20.64
CA SER A 4 -19.05 28.21 -21.35
C SER A 4 -19.26 27.62 -22.74
N GLU A 5 -18.18 27.24 -23.44
CA GLU A 5 -18.27 26.58 -24.75
C GLU A 5 -18.84 25.16 -24.67
N LEU A 6 -18.58 24.47 -23.55
CA LEU A 6 -19.12 23.14 -23.28
C LEU A 6 -20.48 23.18 -22.57
N PHE A 7 -21.05 24.38 -22.37
CA PHE A 7 -22.35 24.57 -21.69
C PHE A 7 -22.42 23.86 -20.32
N LEU A 8 -21.35 24.03 -19.52
CA LEU A 8 -21.19 23.47 -18.19
C LEU A 8 -21.41 24.51 -17.07
N ASP A 9 -21.55 25.79 -17.40
CA ASP A 9 -21.57 26.87 -16.40
C ASP A 9 -22.73 26.74 -15.40
N ASP A 10 -23.87 26.21 -15.84
CA ASP A 10 -25.04 25.90 -15.02
C ASP A 10 -24.71 24.85 -13.95
N LEU A 11 -23.97 23.79 -14.29
CA LEU A 11 -23.62 22.73 -13.36
C LEU A 11 -22.75 23.22 -12.18
N PHE A 12 -22.06 24.36 -12.31
CA PHE A 12 -21.25 24.95 -11.23
C PHE A 12 -22.05 25.90 -10.33
N ALA A 13 -23.33 26.16 -10.62
CA ALA A 13 -24.18 27.03 -9.82
C ALA A 13 -24.45 26.44 -8.42
N GLU A 14 -24.84 27.29 -7.47
CA GLU A 14 -25.14 26.86 -6.10
C GLU A 14 -26.33 25.86 -6.10
N GLY A 15 -26.13 24.69 -5.50
CA GLY A 15 -27.11 23.60 -5.49
C GLY A 15 -26.98 22.60 -6.65
N GLU A 16 -26.09 22.86 -7.61
CA GLU A 16 -25.85 21.96 -8.74
C GLU A 16 -24.68 20.98 -8.48
N PRO A 17 -24.58 19.89 -9.24
CA PRO A 17 -23.61 18.81 -9.00
C PRO A 17 -22.15 19.27 -8.91
N LEU A 18 -21.72 20.26 -9.69
CA LEU A 18 -20.33 20.76 -9.71
C LEU A 18 -20.10 21.97 -8.79
N ALA A 19 -21.08 22.35 -7.97
CA ALA A 19 -20.93 23.44 -7.01
C ALA A 19 -19.78 23.17 -6.02
N GLY A 20 -18.79 24.07 -6.00
CA GLY A 20 -17.62 23.97 -5.11
C GLY A 20 -16.55 22.97 -5.56
N VAL A 21 -16.68 22.39 -6.76
CA VAL A 21 -15.70 21.44 -7.32
C VAL A 21 -14.50 22.19 -7.90
N THR A 22 -13.30 21.72 -7.57
CA THR A 22 -12.05 22.25 -8.14
C THR A 22 -11.56 21.34 -9.25
N LEU A 23 -11.03 21.93 -10.32
CA LEU A 23 -10.55 21.21 -11.50
C LEU A 23 -9.07 21.51 -11.73
N ALA A 24 -8.24 20.47 -11.80
CA ALA A 24 -6.90 20.55 -12.34
C ALA A 24 -6.88 19.93 -13.74
N ARG A 25 -6.14 20.55 -14.65
CA ARG A 25 -6.15 20.22 -16.08
C ARG A 25 -4.74 19.90 -16.56
N PHE A 26 -4.66 18.95 -17.47
CA PHE A 26 -3.41 18.44 -18.00
C PHE A 26 -3.50 18.35 -19.52
N ARG A 27 -2.44 18.81 -20.19
CA ARG A 27 -2.22 18.46 -21.59
C ARG A 27 -1.84 16.98 -21.65
N LEU A 28 -2.19 16.34 -22.75
CA LEU A 28 -2.00 14.90 -22.93
C LEU A 28 -1.41 14.67 -24.31
N ARG A 29 -0.33 13.91 -24.37
CA ARG A 29 0.12 13.21 -25.57
C ARG A 29 -0.27 11.74 -25.41
N PRO A 30 -1.07 11.16 -26.32
CA PRO A 30 -1.40 9.74 -26.26
C PRO A 30 -0.12 8.90 -26.44
N GLY A 31 -0.11 7.72 -25.85
CA GLY A 31 1.02 6.81 -25.89
C GLY A 31 0.70 5.51 -25.15
N GLU A 32 1.69 4.64 -25.10
CA GLU A 32 1.65 3.36 -24.42
C GLU A 32 1.52 3.52 -22.89
N ASP A 33 1.00 2.49 -22.24
CA ASP A 33 0.86 2.43 -20.79
C ASP A 33 2.23 2.12 -20.15
N ALA A 34 2.76 3.03 -19.33
CA ALA A 34 4.03 2.84 -18.62
C ALA A 34 3.89 2.16 -17.24
N SER A 35 2.69 1.70 -16.86
CA SER A 35 2.48 1.03 -15.59
C SER A 35 2.92 -0.44 -15.62
N CYS A 36 3.09 -1.01 -14.43
CA CYS A 36 3.41 -2.44 -14.27
C CYS A 36 2.30 -3.39 -14.77
N LEU A 37 1.13 -2.85 -15.14
CA LEU A 37 0.05 -3.64 -15.75
C LEU A 37 0.30 -3.90 -17.24
N ASN A 38 1.22 -3.18 -17.87
CA ASN A 38 1.65 -3.47 -19.23
C ASN A 38 2.71 -4.58 -19.21
N LEU A 39 2.45 -5.69 -19.90
CA LEU A 39 3.40 -6.81 -19.99
C LEU A 39 4.66 -6.48 -20.80
N TYR A 40 4.62 -5.42 -21.61
CA TYR A 40 5.73 -4.97 -22.43
C TYR A 40 6.29 -3.65 -21.91
N GLN A 41 7.61 -3.48 -22.00
CA GLN A 41 8.23 -2.19 -21.72
C GLN A 41 7.73 -1.15 -22.74
N ALA A 42 7.11 -0.08 -22.24
CA ALA A 42 6.63 1.02 -23.07
C ALA A 42 7.80 1.75 -23.72
N LYS A 43 7.84 1.75 -25.06
CA LYS A 43 8.83 2.49 -25.85
C LYS A 43 8.39 3.92 -26.13
N ASP A 44 7.07 4.13 -26.17
CA ASP A 44 6.49 5.43 -26.37
C ASP A 44 5.38 5.74 -25.35
N PRO A 45 5.73 5.97 -24.07
CA PRO A 45 4.78 6.26 -23.01
C PRO A 45 3.86 7.45 -23.28
N ARG A 46 2.67 7.38 -22.70
CA ARG A 46 1.78 8.53 -22.54
C ARG A 46 2.47 9.64 -21.74
N VAL A 47 2.35 10.88 -22.21
CA VAL A 47 2.92 12.06 -21.54
C VAL A 47 1.80 13.00 -21.11
N LEU A 48 1.85 13.43 -19.85
CA LEU A 48 0.98 14.47 -19.31
C LEU A 48 1.79 15.73 -19.02
N ALA A 49 1.12 16.87 -19.07
CA ALA A 49 1.69 18.12 -18.58
C ALA A 49 0.69 18.86 -17.69
N PRO A 50 0.97 18.97 -16.37
CA PRO A 50 0.11 19.71 -15.46
C PRO A 50 0.11 21.19 -15.77
N SER A 51 -1.04 21.84 -15.59
CA SER A 51 -1.10 23.31 -15.62
C SER A 51 -0.28 23.93 -14.49
N ALA A 52 0.22 25.15 -14.71
CA ALA A 52 0.98 25.91 -13.70
C ALA A 52 0.22 26.06 -12.36
N ALA A 53 -1.12 26.16 -12.40
CA ALA A 53 -1.95 26.22 -11.19
C ALA A 53 -1.83 24.95 -10.35
N PHE A 54 -1.83 23.77 -10.98
CA PHE A 54 -1.68 22.49 -10.29
C PHE A 54 -0.27 22.31 -9.72
N VAL A 55 0.77 22.73 -10.46
CA VAL A 55 2.17 22.72 -9.99
C VAL A 55 2.31 23.55 -8.71
N ALA A 56 1.63 24.70 -8.63
CA ALA A 56 1.68 25.57 -7.45
C ALA A 56 0.98 24.99 -6.21
N GLU A 57 0.05 24.03 -6.37
CA GLU A 57 -0.66 23.41 -5.25
C GLU A 57 0.22 22.42 -4.45
N GLY A 58 1.32 21.93 -5.02
CA GLY A 58 2.26 21.05 -4.30
C GLY A 58 1.65 19.73 -3.82
N ARG A 59 0.69 19.17 -4.56
CA ARG A 59 -0.05 17.94 -4.19
C ARG A 59 0.82 16.69 -4.36
N PHE A 60 0.37 15.55 -3.82
CA PHE A 60 1.06 14.24 -3.91
C PHE A 60 2.37 14.16 -3.11
N GLY A 61 2.70 12.94 -2.69
CA GLY A 61 3.98 12.64 -2.04
C GLY A 61 5.04 12.24 -3.07
N PHE A 62 6.30 12.50 -2.75
CA PHE A 62 7.45 12.09 -3.56
C PHE A 62 8.31 11.09 -2.78
N GLY A 63 8.75 10.03 -3.45
CA GLY A 63 9.61 9.00 -2.88
C GLY A 63 11.08 9.32 -3.05
N ALA A 64 11.44 9.91 -4.18
CA ALA A 64 12.79 10.38 -4.49
C ALA A 64 12.71 11.64 -5.36
N THR A 65 13.63 12.58 -5.18
CA THR A 65 13.68 13.84 -5.93
C THR A 65 15.12 14.25 -6.21
N ALA A 66 15.31 15.03 -7.27
CA ALA A 66 16.55 15.75 -7.59
C ALA A 66 16.48 17.22 -7.14
N ALA A 67 15.71 17.50 -6.07
CA ALA A 67 15.62 18.83 -5.49
C ALA A 67 16.98 19.27 -4.93
N GLU A 68 17.37 20.51 -5.21
CA GLU A 68 18.65 21.09 -4.75
C GLU A 68 18.42 22.34 -3.90
N THR A 69 17.26 22.98 -4.05
CA THR A 69 16.88 24.17 -3.30
C THR A 69 15.81 23.86 -2.26
N PRO A 70 15.74 24.64 -1.15
CA PRO A 70 14.67 24.46 -0.15
C PRO A 70 13.26 24.62 -0.72
N GLU A 71 13.11 25.42 -1.78
CA GLU A 71 11.84 25.64 -2.48
C GLU A 71 11.40 24.39 -3.24
N GLU A 72 12.32 23.73 -3.94
CA GLU A 72 12.07 22.45 -4.63
C GLU A 72 11.87 21.30 -3.65
N GLU A 73 12.55 21.29 -2.50
CA GLU A 73 12.29 20.30 -1.45
C GLU A 73 10.87 20.45 -0.88
N ALA A 74 10.39 21.70 -0.73
CA ALA A 74 9.03 21.98 -0.28
C ALA A 74 7.98 21.67 -1.35
N ASN A 75 8.30 21.90 -2.64
CA ASN A 75 7.43 21.58 -3.77
C ASN A 75 8.23 20.99 -4.94
N PRO A 76 8.36 19.65 -5.01
CA PRO A 76 9.15 19.01 -6.07
C PRO A 76 8.55 19.14 -7.48
N TRP A 77 7.30 19.60 -7.63
CA TRP A 77 6.72 19.88 -8.96
C TRP A 77 7.45 21.00 -9.70
N LEU A 78 8.12 21.91 -8.97
CA LEU A 78 8.92 23.00 -9.55
C LEU A 78 10.09 22.47 -10.38
N LEU A 79 10.51 21.23 -10.18
CA LEU A 79 11.55 20.58 -10.98
C LEU A 79 11.17 20.46 -12.46
N LEU A 80 9.87 20.46 -12.80
CA LEU A 80 9.37 20.41 -14.17
C LEU A 80 9.68 21.66 -15.00
N ASP A 81 10.06 22.76 -14.35
CA ASP A 81 10.41 24.02 -15.01
C ASP A 81 11.92 24.19 -15.20
N ARG A 82 12.74 23.24 -14.73
CA ARG A 82 14.20 23.27 -14.91
C ARG A 82 14.58 23.24 -16.39
N GLU A 83 15.62 23.99 -16.74
CA GLU A 83 16.27 23.90 -18.06
C GLU A 83 17.64 23.25 -17.91
N PHE A 84 17.92 22.24 -18.73
CA PHE A 84 19.23 21.60 -18.80
C PHE A 84 20.00 22.06 -20.04
N ASP A 85 21.30 22.28 -19.90
CA ASP A 85 22.18 22.76 -20.98
C ASP A 85 22.28 21.79 -22.16
N ASP A 86 22.10 20.50 -21.90
CA ASP A 86 22.10 19.43 -22.92
C ASP A 86 20.76 19.31 -23.67
N GLY A 87 19.77 20.15 -23.32
CA GLY A 87 18.44 20.16 -23.92
C GLY A 87 17.51 19.07 -23.43
N ALA A 88 17.91 18.27 -22.42
CA ALA A 88 17.01 17.33 -21.76
C ALA A 88 15.82 18.06 -21.12
N ILE A 89 14.67 17.40 -21.05
CA ILE A 89 13.45 17.94 -20.46
C ILE A 89 13.23 17.25 -19.12
N PRO A 90 13.03 17.99 -18.01
CA PRO A 90 12.71 17.37 -16.74
C PRO A 90 11.39 16.60 -16.81
N ALA A 91 11.40 15.39 -16.28
CA ALA A 91 10.23 14.53 -16.21
C ALA A 91 10.07 13.92 -14.81
N LEU A 92 8.82 13.81 -14.37
CA LEU A 92 8.39 13.07 -13.20
C LEU A 92 7.67 11.80 -13.64
N ALA A 93 7.72 10.76 -12.81
CA ALA A 93 6.98 9.53 -13.03
C ALA A 93 6.64 8.87 -11.70
N ASP A 94 5.75 7.88 -11.69
CA ASP A 94 5.52 7.09 -10.49
C ASP A 94 6.73 6.22 -10.13
N ALA A 95 7.06 6.12 -8.84
CA ALA A 95 8.21 5.38 -8.35
C ALA A 95 8.19 3.89 -8.73
N THR A 96 7.01 3.25 -8.69
CA THR A 96 6.85 1.83 -9.04
C THR A 96 7.07 1.63 -10.54
N SER A 97 6.50 2.52 -11.37
CA SER A 97 6.70 2.49 -12.82
C SER A 97 8.16 2.72 -13.23
N LEU A 98 8.85 3.66 -12.58
CA LEU A 98 10.28 3.88 -12.80
C LEU A 98 11.10 2.63 -12.50
N ALA A 99 10.93 2.06 -11.30
CA ALA A 99 11.75 0.93 -10.86
C ALA A 99 11.49 -0.35 -11.68
N TYR A 100 10.21 -0.68 -11.93
CA TYR A 100 9.82 -1.99 -12.43
C TYR A 100 9.39 -2.04 -13.89
N ALA A 101 8.80 -0.97 -14.43
CA ALA A 101 8.36 -0.94 -15.82
C ALA A 101 9.40 -0.31 -16.75
N LEU A 102 10.01 0.79 -16.33
CA LEU A 102 11.00 1.53 -17.14
C LEU A 102 12.45 1.17 -16.81
N HIS A 103 12.71 0.63 -15.61
CA HIS A 103 14.04 0.35 -15.08
C HIS A 103 14.97 1.57 -15.06
N LEU A 104 14.43 2.70 -14.57
CA LEU A 104 15.12 3.97 -14.46
C LEU A 104 15.17 4.44 -13.00
N SER A 105 16.18 5.24 -12.70
CA SER A 105 16.37 5.94 -11.43
C SER A 105 16.36 7.45 -11.64
N ILE A 106 16.35 8.21 -10.53
CA ILE A 106 16.52 9.67 -10.58
C ILE A 106 17.87 10.00 -11.26
N GLY A 107 17.84 10.92 -12.21
CA GLY A 107 18.98 11.35 -13.01
C GLY A 107 19.15 10.60 -14.33
N ASP A 108 18.47 9.46 -14.52
CA ASP A 108 18.52 8.73 -15.79
C ASP A 108 17.68 9.41 -16.87
N ASP A 109 18.04 9.13 -18.13
CA ASP A 109 17.37 9.68 -19.31
C ASP A 109 16.49 8.62 -19.99
N PHE A 110 15.26 9.01 -20.32
CA PHE A 110 14.36 8.28 -21.20
C PHE A 110 14.22 9.00 -22.54
N VAL A 111 14.43 8.28 -23.65
CA VAL A 111 14.35 8.88 -25.00
C VAL A 111 13.03 8.50 -25.66
N LEU A 112 12.12 9.47 -25.76
CA LEU A 112 10.89 9.36 -26.55
C LEU A 112 11.20 9.46 -28.05
N ASN A 113 10.33 8.86 -28.87
CA ASN A 113 10.43 8.87 -30.33
C ASN A 113 11.81 8.42 -30.86
N ARG A 114 12.44 7.47 -30.18
CA ARG A 114 13.83 7.03 -30.44
C ARG A 114 14.09 6.62 -31.89
N ASP A 115 13.07 6.06 -32.55
CA ASP A 115 13.16 5.56 -33.92
C ASP A 115 12.69 6.59 -34.97
N THR A 116 12.55 7.87 -34.59
CA THR A 116 12.11 8.96 -35.48
C THR A 116 13.21 10.01 -35.68
N ASP A 117 12.98 10.94 -36.62
CA ASP A 117 13.90 12.06 -36.90
C ASP A 117 13.96 13.12 -35.79
N ARG A 118 13.10 13.04 -34.75
CA ARG A 118 13.04 14.00 -33.64
C ARG A 118 12.93 13.29 -32.29
N PRO A 119 14.02 12.68 -31.80
CA PRO A 119 14.05 12.10 -30.47
C PRO A 119 13.94 13.19 -29.40
N VAL A 120 13.25 12.88 -28.31
CA VAL A 120 13.05 13.81 -27.18
C VAL A 120 13.60 13.14 -25.92
N THR A 121 14.64 13.75 -25.35
CA THR A 121 15.26 13.25 -24.11
C THR A 121 14.54 13.81 -22.89
N LEU A 122 14.02 12.92 -22.08
CA LEU A 122 13.39 13.21 -20.79
C LEU A 122 14.32 12.77 -19.66
N ARG A 123 14.73 13.69 -18.80
CA ARG A 123 15.55 13.38 -17.61
C ARG A 123 14.65 13.22 -16.39
N ILE A 124 14.77 12.08 -15.70
CA ILE A 124 13.95 11.82 -14.52
C ILE A 124 14.45 12.64 -13.34
N VAL A 125 13.65 13.61 -12.89
CA VAL A 125 13.99 14.53 -11.79
C VAL A 125 13.23 14.23 -10.50
N GLY A 126 12.25 13.34 -10.53
CA GLY A 126 11.50 12.95 -9.34
C GLY A 126 10.58 11.77 -9.57
N ALA A 127 10.28 11.08 -8.47
CA ALA A 127 9.45 9.90 -8.41
C ALA A 127 8.28 10.13 -7.45
N LEU A 128 7.05 10.10 -7.97
CA LEU A 128 5.83 10.19 -7.17
C LEU A 128 5.63 8.90 -6.38
N SER A 129 5.21 9.02 -5.13
CA SER A 129 4.87 7.88 -4.27
C SER A 129 3.37 7.64 -4.27
N ASP A 130 2.98 6.39 -4.51
CA ASP A 130 1.58 5.94 -4.42
C ASP A 130 0.61 6.79 -5.26
N SER A 131 0.93 6.96 -6.55
CA SER A 131 0.24 7.92 -7.40
C SER A 131 -0.74 7.27 -8.39
N ILE A 132 -1.72 8.07 -8.83
CA ILE A 132 -2.64 7.70 -9.93
C ILE A 132 -1.99 7.81 -11.32
N PHE A 133 -0.73 8.25 -11.38
CA PHE A 133 0.01 8.55 -12.61
C PHE A 133 0.94 7.41 -13.06
N GLN A 134 0.69 6.18 -12.61
CA GLN A 134 1.54 5.03 -12.94
C GLN A 134 1.68 4.77 -14.44
N ARG A 135 0.75 5.23 -15.28
CA ARG A 135 0.79 4.96 -16.73
C ARG A 135 1.49 6.07 -17.50
N GLU A 136 1.88 7.16 -16.82
CA GLU A 136 2.20 8.43 -17.45
C GLU A 136 3.58 8.96 -17.03
N LEU A 137 4.27 9.60 -17.99
CA LEU A 137 5.39 10.51 -17.70
C LEU A 137 4.85 11.94 -17.63
N LEU A 138 5.26 12.72 -16.63
CA LEU A 138 4.82 14.11 -16.47
C LEU A 138 5.96 15.06 -16.82
N ILE A 139 5.69 16.07 -17.65
CA ILE A 139 6.64 17.13 -18.00
C ILE A 139 6.01 18.51 -17.81
N GLY A 140 6.80 19.59 -17.72
CA GLY A 140 6.25 20.94 -17.60
C GLY A 140 5.42 21.36 -18.83
N GLU A 141 4.32 22.10 -18.62
CA GLU A 141 3.40 22.53 -19.70
C GLU A 141 4.11 23.30 -20.82
N ARG A 142 5.04 24.19 -20.46
CA ARG A 142 5.86 24.95 -21.41
C ARG A 142 6.74 24.04 -22.28
N HIS A 143 7.33 23.00 -21.68
CA HIS A 143 8.14 22.03 -22.42
C HIS A 143 7.27 21.17 -23.34
N PHE A 144 6.07 20.79 -22.88
CA PHE A 144 5.10 20.06 -23.66
C PHE A 144 4.70 20.82 -24.93
N GLU A 145 4.30 22.08 -24.81
CA GLU A 145 3.91 22.91 -25.97
C GLU A 145 5.03 23.08 -26.98
N ARG A 146 6.28 23.23 -26.50
CA ARG A 146 7.46 23.39 -27.36
C ARG A 146 7.75 22.14 -28.19
N VAL A 147 7.58 20.96 -27.60
CA VAL A 147 8.03 19.69 -28.18
C VAL A 147 6.90 18.90 -28.85
N PHE A 148 5.67 19.15 -28.43
CA PHE A 148 4.47 18.49 -28.90
C PHE A 148 3.43 19.50 -29.40
N PRO A 149 3.78 20.37 -30.38
CA PRO A 149 2.89 21.45 -30.84
C PRO A 149 1.62 20.95 -31.53
N ASP A 150 1.62 19.71 -32.03
CA ASP A 150 0.45 19.11 -32.68
C ASP A 150 -0.66 18.72 -31.69
N TYR A 151 -0.38 18.79 -30.38
CA TYR A 151 -1.28 18.35 -29.33
C TYR A 151 -1.81 19.54 -28.53
N ASP A 152 -2.93 20.08 -28.99
CA ASP A 152 -3.62 21.20 -28.37
C ASP A 152 -4.64 20.80 -27.30
N GLY A 153 -4.89 21.75 -26.40
CA GLY A 153 -5.93 21.66 -25.38
C GLY A 153 -5.63 20.70 -24.23
N TYR A 154 -6.62 20.57 -23.36
CA TYR A 154 -6.58 19.72 -22.16
C TYR A 154 -7.46 18.50 -22.39
N ARG A 155 -6.91 17.32 -22.11
CA ARG A 155 -7.62 16.03 -22.32
C ARG A 155 -7.57 15.11 -21.10
N PHE A 156 -6.97 15.56 -20.01
CA PHE A 156 -6.96 14.85 -18.75
C PHE A 156 -7.23 15.84 -17.62
N PHE A 157 -8.13 15.47 -16.71
CA PHE A 157 -8.63 16.34 -15.66
C PHE A 157 -8.63 15.59 -14.33
N LEU A 158 -8.21 16.26 -13.27
CA LEU A 158 -8.46 15.83 -11.90
C LEU A 158 -9.56 16.71 -11.33
N ILE A 159 -10.57 16.05 -10.77
CA ILE A 159 -11.79 16.67 -10.29
C ILE A 159 -11.82 16.45 -8.77
N ASP A 160 -11.71 17.53 -8.02
CA ASP A 160 -11.73 17.51 -6.56
C ASP A 160 -13.16 17.77 -6.07
N ALA A 161 -13.79 16.72 -5.55
CA ALA A 161 -15.14 16.74 -5.05
C ALA A 161 -15.22 15.99 -3.70
N PRO A 162 -16.11 16.42 -2.79
CA PRO A 162 -16.38 15.67 -1.57
C PRO A 162 -16.75 14.21 -1.88
N PRO A 163 -16.25 13.22 -1.12
CA PRO A 163 -16.42 11.80 -1.43
C PRO A 163 -17.90 11.38 -1.46
N GLU A 164 -18.75 12.03 -0.67
CA GLU A 164 -20.20 11.78 -0.65
C GLU A 164 -20.89 12.22 -1.96
N ARG A 165 -20.32 13.20 -2.66
CA ARG A 165 -20.85 13.77 -3.91
C ARG A 165 -20.15 13.27 -5.16
N ALA A 166 -19.08 12.48 -5.01
CA ALA A 166 -18.27 12.01 -6.14
C ALA A 166 -19.11 11.28 -7.19
N GLY A 167 -20.06 10.44 -6.78
CA GLY A 167 -20.95 9.72 -7.70
C GLY A 167 -21.91 10.65 -8.47
N GLU A 168 -22.45 11.68 -7.79
CA GLU A 168 -23.30 12.70 -8.41
C GLU A 168 -22.53 13.52 -9.45
N VAL A 169 -21.33 13.98 -9.08
CA VAL A 169 -20.40 14.72 -9.95
C VAL A 169 -20.02 13.89 -11.19
N SER A 170 -19.67 12.62 -10.98
CA SER A 170 -19.30 11.70 -12.06
C SER A 170 -20.43 11.53 -13.06
N ALA A 171 -21.64 11.22 -12.58
CA ALA A 171 -22.80 11.04 -13.43
C ALA A 171 -23.16 12.32 -14.22
N ALA A 172 -23.09 13.49 -13.58
CA ALA A 172 -23.37 14.76 -14.23
C ALA A 172 -22.36 15.09 -15.35
N LEU A 173 -21.07 14.83 -15.12
CA LEU A 173 -20.03 15.05 -16.13
C LEU A 173 -20.13 14.06 -17.29
N GLU A 174 -20.35 12.79 -17.01
CA GLU A 174 -20.52 11.77 -18.06
C GLU A 174 -21.77 12.02 -18.90
N ASP A 175 -22.92 12.32 -18.28
CA ASP A 175 -24.16 12.62 -19.00
C ASP A 175 -23.99 13.83 -19.93
N ARG A 176 -23.35 14.90 -19.44
CA ARG A 176 -23.20 16.14 -20.19
C ARG A 176 -22.12 16.08 -21.27
N LEU A 177 -21.08 15.28 -21.07
CA LEU A 177 -19.91 15.21 -21.94
C LEU A 177 -19.79 13.87 -22.68
N VAL A 178 -20.84 13.04 -22.70
CA VAL A 178 -20.88 11.74 -23.39
C VAL A 178 -20.52 11.86 -24.87
N ASP A 179 -20.99 12.91 -25.55
CA ASP A 179 -20.74 13.17 -26.98
C ASP A 179 -19.26 13.42 -27.27
N PHE A 180 -18.48 13.81 -26.26
CA PHE A 180 -17.04 14.01 -26.34
C PHE A 180 -16.24 12.79 -25.87
N GLY A 181 -16.92 11.70 -25.47
CA GLY A 181 -16.29 10.49 -24.94
C GLY A 181 -15.63 10.72 -23.58
N PHE A 182 -16.17 11.63 -22.77
CA PHE A 182 -15.66 11.90 -21.43
C PHE A 182 -15.95 10.70 -20.51
N ASP A 183 -14.90 10.16 -19.90
CA ASP A 183 -14.93 8.98 -19.04
C ASP A 183 -14.42 9.38 -17.66
N VAL A 184 -15.27 9.22 -16.64
CA VAL A 184 -14.94 9.62 -15.27
C VAL A 184 -14.69 8.40 -14.43
N VAL A 185 -13.46 8.30 -13.92
CA VAL A 185 -13.05 7.20 -13.05
C VAL A 185 -12.67 7.75 -11.68
N SER A 186 -13.13 7.08 -10.63
CA SER A 186 -12.72 7.40 -9.26
C SER A 186 -11.21 7.24 -9.10
N ALA A 187 -10.56 8.28 -8.56
CA ALA A 187 -9.13 8.23 -8.25
C ALA A 187 -8.79 7.09 -7.27
N ALA A 188 -9.69 6.80 -6.32
CA ALA A 188 -9.54 5.70 -5.37
C ALA A 188 -9.63 4.34 -6.07
N GLU A 189 -10.56 4.16 -7.01
CA GLU A 189 -10.68 2.92 -7.78
C GLU A 189 -9.51 2.73 -8.73
N ARG A 190 -9.05 3.80 -9.38
CA ARG A 190 -7.85 3.79 -10.23
C ARG A 190 -6.61 3.40 -9.44
N LEU A 191 -6.41 3.98 -8.25
CA LEU A 191 -5.30 3.64 -7.37
C LEU A 191 -5.40 2.20 -6.88
N ALA A 192 -6.59 1.76 -6.46
CA ALA A 192 -6.84 0.38 -6.05
C ALA A 192 -6.61 -0.63 -7.18
N ALA A 193 -6.85 -0.25 -8.44
CA ALA A 193 -6.56 -1.08 -9.59
C ALA A 193 -5.05 -1.27 -9.79
N PHE A 194 -4.24 -0.23 -9.61
CA PHE A 194 -2.77 -0.35 -9.65
C PHE A 194 -2.23 -1.23 -8.52
N HIS A 195 -2.80 -1.13 -7.33
CA HIS A 195 -2.43 -1.98 -6.20
C HIS A 195 -2.98 -3.41 -6.27
N ARG A 196 -3.85 -3.73 -7.22
CA ARG A 196 -4.54 -5.03 -7.24
C ARG A 196 -3.57 -6.20 -7.32
N VAL A 197 -2.53 -6.08 -8.16
CA VAL A 197 -1.53 -7.14 -8.34
C VAL A 197 -0.72 -7.32 -7.06
N GLU A 198 -0.22 -6.23 -6.47
CA GLU A 198 0.55 -6.25 -5.22
C GLU A 198 -0.30 -6.79 -4.06
N ASN A 199 -1.52 -6.29 -3.89
CA ASN A 199 -2.42 -6.72 -2.82
C ASN A 199 -2.81 -8.19 -2.96
N THR A 200 -2.98 -8.71 -4.16
CA THR A 200 -3.29 -10.13 -4.37
C THR A 200 -2.11 -11.02 -3.99
N TYR A 201 -0.89 -10.58 -4.33
CA TYR A 201 0.34 -11.27 -3.95
C TYR A 201 0.54 -11.26 -2.43
N LEU A 202 0.39 -10.10 -1.79
CA LEU A 202 0.46 -9.95 -0.34
C LEU A 202 -0.62 -10.77 0.38
N ALA A 203 -1.86 -10.77 -0.13
CA ALA A 203 -2.95 -11.58 0.42
C ALA A 203 -2.61 -13.06 0.39
N THR A 204 -1.99 -13.56 -0.69
CA THR A 204 -1.57 -14.95 -0.79
C THR A 204 -0.56 -15.31 0.30
N PHE A 205 0.48 -14.49 0.50
CA PHE A 205 1.43 -14.74 1.59
C PHE A 205 0.82 -14.57 2.98
N GLN A 206 -0.09 -13.62 3.15
CA GLN A 206 -0.81 -13.46 4.40
C GLN A 206 -1.67 -14.69 4.72
N THR A 207 -2.32 -15.30 3.72
CA THR A 207 -3.04 -16.56 3.92
C THR A 207 -2.11 -17.71 4.29
N LEU A 208 -0.94 -17.83 3.64
CA LEU A 208 0.08 -18.83 3.99
C LEU A 208 0.63 -18.62 5.40
N GLY A 209 0.94 -17.37 5.77
CA GLY A 209 1.36 -17.00 7.12
C GLY A 209 0.27 -17.29 8.16
N GLY A 210 -0.98 -17.00 7.84
CA GLY A 210 -2.15 -17.33 8.67
C GLY A 210 -2.32 -18.84 8.88
N LEU A 211 -2.16 -19.65 7.82
CA LEU A 211 -2.15 -21.11 7.92
C LEU A 211 -0.99 -21.62 8.78
N GLY A 212 0.20 -21.03 8.63
CA GLY A 212 1.36 -21.30 9.48
C GLY A 212 1.07 -21.01 10.95
N LEU A 213 0.38 -19.91 11.24
CA LEU A 213 -0.02 -19.55 12.60
C LEU A 213 -1.04 -20.54 13.18
N VAL A 214 -2.02 -20.96 12.39
CA VAL A 214 -3.00 -21.99 12.79
C VAL A 214 -2.29 -23.30 13.12
N LEU A 215 -1.38 -23.75 12.24
CA LEU A 215 -0.60 -24.97 12.46
C LEU A 215 0.28 -24.86 13.71
N GLY A 216 0.93 -23.71 13.91
CA GLY A 216 1.72 -23.43 15.11
C GLY A 216 0.89 -23.47 16.38
N THR A 217 -0.33 -22.94 16.35
CA THR A 217 -1.26 -22.96 17.49
C THR A 217 -1.69 -24.39 17.84
N PHE A 218 -1.99 -25.23 16.85
CA PHE A 218 -2.28 -26.65 17.07
C PHE A 218 -1.07 -27.40 17.62
N GLY A 219 0.13 -27.14 17.07
CA GLY A 219 1.38 -27.72 17.55
C GLY A 219 1.66 -27.38 19.01
N LEU A 220 1.48 -26.11 19.40
CA LEU A 220 1.57 -25.66 20.78
C LEU A 220 0.55 -26.43 21.66
N GLY A 221 -0.71 -26.50 21.24
CA GLY A 221 -1.74 -27.25 21.97
C GLY A 221 -1.38 -28.73 22.19
N ALA A 222 -0.80 -29.39 21.18
CA ALA A 222 -0.35 -30.77 21.28
C ALA A 222 0.81 -30.94 22.27
N VAL A 223 1.79 -30.03 22.26
CA VAL A 223 2.93 -30.03 23.21
C VAL A 223 2.44 -29.78 24.64
N LEU A 224 1.54 -28.81 24.83
CA LEU A 224 0.95 -28.50 26.13
C LEU A 224 0.16 -29.70 26.70
N LEU A 225 -0.65 -30.34 25.86
CA LEU A 225 -1.40 -31.54 26.24
C LEU A 225 -0.45 -32.67 26.64
N ARG A 226 0.62 -32.89 25.86
CA ARG A 226 1.64 -33.90 26.17
C ARG A 226 2.32 -33.63 27.51
N ASN A 227 2.72 -32.38 27.77
CA ASN A 227 3.36 -31.98 29.04
C ASN A 227 2.46 -32.30 30.25
N VAL A 228 1.16 -31.96 30.15
CA VAL A 228 0.19 -32.23 31.21
C VAL A 228 -0.04 -33.74 31.42
N LEU A 229 -0.07 -34.53 30.34
CA LEU A 229 -0.25 -35.98 30.43
C LEU A 229 0.96 -36.67 31.08
N GLU A 230 2.18 -36.27 30.72
CA GLU A 230 3.42 -36.82 31.30
C GLU A 230 3.53 -36.51 32.80
N ARG A 231 3.08 -35.33 33.23
CA ARG A 231 3.15 -34.88 34.64
C ARG A 231 1.94 -35.24 35.48
N ARG A 232 1.00 -36.01 34.93
CA ARG A 232 -0.25 -36.40 35.63
C ARG A 232 0.00 -37.15 36.94
N ARG A 233 1.05 -37.99 36.99
CA ARG A 233 1.44 -38.74 38.21
C ARG A 233 1.94 -37.82 39.33
N GLU A 234 2.74 -36.82 38.98
CA GLU A 234 3.24 -35.80 39.91
C GLU A 234 2.11 -34.94 40.47
N LEU A 235 1.19 -34.49 39.59
CA LEU A 235 0.01 -33.71 39.97
C LEU A 235 -0.93 -34.51 40.88
N ALA A 236 -1.10 -35.80 40.63
CA ALA A 236 -1.89 -36.70 41.48
C ALA A 236 -1.27 -36.87 42.88
N LEU A 237 0.06 -36.99 42.96
CA LEU A 237 0.79 -37.13 44.22
C LEU A 237 0.71 -35.85 45.06
N MET A 238 0.91 -34.67 44.45
CA MET A 238 0.75 -33.40 45.16
C MET A 238 -0.68 -33.20 45.68
N ARG A 239 -1.69 -33.63 44.91
CA ARG A 239 -3.09 -33.60 45.35
C ARG A 239 -3.36 -34.56 46.51
N ALA A 240 -2.72 -35.73 46.55
CA ALA A 240 -2.81 -36.67 47.66
C ALA A 240 -2.16 -36.14 48.95
N VAL A 241 -1.12 -35.31 48.83
CA VAL A 241 -0.47 -34.60 49.96
C VAL A 241 -1.30 -33.41 50.48
N GLY A 242 -2.38 -33.04 49.77
CA GLY A 242 -3.32 -32.01 50.22
C GLY A 242 -3.25 -30.68 49.46
N TYR A 243 -2.52 -30.60 48.34
CA TYR A 243 -2.55 -29.41 47.50
C TYR A 243 -3.94 -29.22 46.86
N ASN A 244 -4.46 -27.99 46.94
CA ASN A 244 -5.72 -27.63 46.34
C ASN A 244 -5.60 -27.58 44.79
N ALA A 245 -6.67 -27.96 44.10
CA ALA A 245 -6.73 -27.99 42.63
C ALA A 245 -6.43 -26.62 42.00
N GLY A 246 -6.81 -25.52 42.67
CA GLY A 246 -6.55 -24.15 42.22
C GLY A 246 -5.05 -23.80 42.21
N HIS A 247 -4.29 -24.18 43.23
CA HIS A 247 -2.85 -23.95 43.30
C HIS A 247 -2.10 -24.74 42.23
N LEU A 248 -2.52 -25.99 42.01
CA LEU A 248 -1.95 -26.84 40.96
C LEU A 248 -2.25 -26.27 39.56
N SER A 249 -3.47 -25.79 39.32
CA SER A 249 -3.81 -25.15 38.03
C SER A 249 -3.05 -23.84 37.80
N ALA A 250 -2.86 -23.03 38.83
CA ALA A 250 -2.13 -21.77 38.73
C ALA A 250 -0.64 -22.00 38.43
N MET A 251 -0.03 -23.00 39.07
CA MET A 251 1.37 -23.38 38.83
C MET A 251 1.59 -23.82 37.37
N VAL A 252 0.74 -24.72 36.86
CA VAL A 252 0.82 -25.22 35.48
C VAL A 252 0.55 -24.09 34.47
N LEU A 253 -0.43 -23.23 34.74
CA LEU A 253 -0.73 -22.10 33.87
C LEU A 253 0.43 -21.08 33.83
N ALA A 254 1.08 -20.82 34.96
CA ALA A 254 2.25 -19.93 35.02
C ALA A 254 3.44 -20.47 34.23
N GLU A 255 3.70 -21.78 34.30
CA GLU A 255 4.77 -22.43 33.52
C GLU A 255 4.50 -22.35 32.02
N ASN A 256 3.27 -22.67 31.61
CA ASN A 256 2.87 -22.59 30.21
C ASN A 256 2.84 -21.15 29.68
N ALA A 257 2.41 -20.19 30.51
CA ALA A 257 2.48 -18.77 30.18
C ALA A 257 3.94 -18.34 29.97
N PHE A 258 4.86 -18.75 30.85
CA PHE A 258 6.29 -18.46 30.70
C PHE A 258 6.85 -19.00 29.38
N LEU A 259 6.56 -20.27 29.04
CA LEU A 259 6.99 -20.86 27.76
C LEU A 259 6.39 -20.13 26.55
N LEU A 260 5.11 -19.77 26.63
CA LEU A 260 4.41 -19.01 25.59
C LEU A 260 5.06 -17.64 25.36
N PHE A 261 5.28 -16.86 26.44
CA PHE A 261 5.90 -15.54 26.34
C PHE A 261 7.35 -15.61 25.89
N ALA A 262 8.13 -16.58 26.37
CA ALA A 262 9.51 -16.78 25.93
C ALA A 262 9.57 -17.15 24.44
N GLY A 263 8.72 -18.07 23.98
CA GLY A 263 8.61 -18.43 22.57
C GLY A 263 8.18 -17.26 21.70
N LEU A 264 7.20 -16.47 22.16
CA LEU A 264 6.74 -15.26 21.47
C LEU A 264 7.84 -14.22 21.36
N ALA A 265 8.60 -13.99 22.43
CA ALA A 265 9.71 -13.03 22.45
C ALA A 265 10.82 -13.44 21.48
N ILE A 266 11.21 -14.72 21.48
CA ILE A 266 12.22 -15.26 20.54
C ILE A 266 11.70 -15.15 19.11
N GLY A 267 10.46 -15.57 18.86
CA GLY A 267 9.85 -15.52 17.52
C GLY A 267 9.73 -14.09 16.98
N ALA A 268 9.28 -13.15 17.82
CA ALA A 268 9.23 -11.73 17.48
C ALA A 268 10.62 -11.17 17.18
N GLY A 269 11.63 -11.52 17.99
CA GLY A 269 13.02 -11.15 17.75
C GLY A 269 13.55 -11.66 16.40
N CYS A 270 13.32 -12.94 16.08
CA CYS A 270 13.68 -13.51 14.79
C CYS A 270 12.96 -12.81 13.63
N ALA A 271 11.66 -12.51 13.78
CA ALA A 271 10.89 -11.82 12.75
C ALA A 271 11.41 -10.39 12.49
N ILE A 272 11.75 -9.65 13.55
CA ILE A 272 12.34 -8.31 13.46
C ILE A 272 13.68 -8.37 12.71
N VAL A 273 14.56 -9.30 13.08
CA VAL A 273 15.87 -9.46 12.40
C VAL A 273 15.68 -9.81 10.93
N ALA A 274 14.72 -10.68 10.60
CA ALA A 274 14.44 -11.08 9.22
C ALA A 274 13.92 -9.91 8.35
N ILE A 275 13.11 -9.02 8.91
CA ILE A 275 12.51 -7.90 8.17
C ILE A 275 13.31 -6.60 8.23
N ALA A 276 14.27 -6.49 9.15
CA ALA A 276 15.10 -5.30 9.36
C ALA A 276 15.69 -4.69 8.07
N PRO A 277 16.35 -5.45 7.17
CA PRO A 277 16.94 -4.85 5.96
C PRO A 277 15.89 -4.21 5.04
N ALA A 278 14.77 -4.90 4.81
CA ALA A 278 13.67 -4.37 4.00
C ALA A 278 13.02 -3.13 4.64
N TRP A 279 13.00 -3.07 5.97
CA TRP A 279 12.46 -1.95 6.72
C TRP A 279 13.35 -0.70 6.63
N LEU A 280 14.68 -0.89 6.76
CA LEU A 280 15.68 0.18 6.64
C LEU A 280 15.70 0.81 5.25
N GLU A 281 15.56 0.00 4.20
CA GLU A 281 15.58 0.49 2.81
C GLU A 281 14.31 1.23 2.40
N ARG A 282 13.14 0.83 2.92
CA ARG A 282 11.82 1.34 2.47
C ARG A 282 11.19 2.38 3.40
N GLY A 283 11.82 2.73 4.52
CA GLY A 283 11.35 3.78 5.44
C GLY A 283 9.93 3.58 5.98
N GLY A 284 9.41 2.34 5.98
CA GLY A 284 7.99 2.06 6.17
C GLY A 284 7.52 2.17 7.63
N GLY A 285 6.29 2.66 7.84
CA GLY A 285 5.62 2.56 9.14
C GLY A 285 5.24 1.12 9.46
N VAL A 286 5.53 0.64 10.68
CA VAL A 286 5.08 -0.68 11.13
C VAL A 286 3.61 -0.57 11.54
N PRO A 287 2.71 -1.42 11.02
CA PRO A 287 1.30 -1.41 11.42
C PRO A 287 1.15 -2.03 12.81
N LEU A 288 1.59 -1.28 13.84
CA LEU A 288 1.65 -1.67 15.25
C LEU A 288 0.31 -2.20 15.76
N LEU A 289 -0.81 -1.63 15.30
CA LEU A 289 -2.14 -2.08 15.65
C LEU A 289 -2.41 -3.52 15.18
N SER A 290 -2.09 -3.81 13.92
CA SER A 290 -2.29 -5.15 13.33
C SER A 290 -1.34 -6.18 13.97
N LEU A 291 -0.09 -5.79 14.20
CA LEU A 291 0.91 -6.65 14.84
C LEU A 291 0.52 -6.94 16.30
N GLY A 292 0.12 -5.91 17.05
CA GLY A 292 -0.38 -6.05 18.41
C GLY A 292 -1.62 -6.93 18.47
N GLY A 293 -2.56 -6.77 17.53
CA GLY A 293 -3.72 -7.62 17.39
C GLY A 293 -3.37 -9.08 17.13
N LEU A 294 -2.43 -9.35 16.19
CA LEU A 294 -1.95 -10.70 15.91
C LEU A 294 -1.32 -11.34 17.15
N LEU A 295 -0.36 -10.65 17.78
CA LEU A 295 0.31 -11.14 18.99
C LEU A 295 -0.69 -11.41 20.12
N PHE A 296 -1.67 -10.51 20.30
CA PHE A 296 -2.74 -10.70 21.27
C PHE A 296 -3.56 -11.97 20.98
N ILE A 297 -3.94 -12.20 19.72
CA ILE A 297 -4.66 -13.41 19.31
C ILE A 297 -3.83 -14.66 19.65
N VAL A 298 -2.54 -14.68 19.32
CA VAL A 298 -1.65 -15.83 19.63
C VAL A 298 -1.63 -16.11 21.13
N VAL A 299 -1.41 -15.07 21.95
CA VAL A 299 -1.38 -15.19 23.41
C VAL A 299 -2.73 -15.68 23.94
N ALA A 300 -3.83 -15.08 23.47
CA ALA A 300 -5.18 -15.45 23.89
C ALA A 300 -5.51 -16.91 23.55
N THR A 301 -5.20 -17.36 22.33
CA THR A 301 -5.44 -18.76 21.92
C THR A 301 -4.54 -19.74 22.67
N GLY A 302 -3.28 -19.39 22.90
CA GLY A 302 -2.34 -20.23 23.65
C GLY A 302 -2.75 -20.41 25.11
N LEU A 303 -3.13 -19.32 25.79
CA LEU A 303 -3.63 -19.35 27.16
C LEU A 303 -4.98 -20.11 27.27
N ALA A 304 -5.90 -19.90 26.32
CA ALA A 304 -7.17 -20.62 26.29
C ALA A 304 -6.96 -22.14 26.13
N ALA A 305 -6.07 -22.55 25.23
CA ALA A 305 -5.72 -23.96 25.04
C ALA A 305 -5.05 -24.56 26.29
N SER A 306 -4.13 -23.83 26.92
CA SER A 306 -3.47 -24.24 28.16
C SER A 306 -4.47 -24.40 29.31
N LEU A 307 -5.40 -23.46 29.46
CA LEU A 307 -6.46 -23.53 30.47
C LEU A 307 -7.36 -24.74 30.22
N ALA A 308 -7.79 -24.96 28.98
CA ALA A 308 -8.62 -26.11 28.62
C ALA A 308 -7.93 -27.45 28.94
N ALA A 309 -6.65 -27.60 28.58
CA ALA A 309 -5.86 -28.79 28.88
C ALA A 309 -5.69 -29.01 30.39
N THR A 310 -5.41 -27.93 31.14
CA THR A 310 -5.24 -27.98 32.60
C THR A 310 -6.54 -28.38 33.30
N VAL A 311 -7.67 -27.77 32.92
CA VAL A 311 -9.00 -28.11 33.46
C VAL A 311 -9.37 -29.56 33.15
N ALA A 312 -9.12 -30.02 31.92
CA ALA A 312 -9.38 -31.41 31.53
C ALA A 312 -8.58 -32.41 32.39
N ALA A 313 -7.29 -32.12 32.64
CA ALA A 313 -6.44 -32.99 33.44
C ALA A 313 -6.82 -33.01 34.94
N VAL A 314 -7.19 -31.86 35.49
CA VAL A 314 -7.58 -31.73 36.92
C VAL A 314 -8.97 -32.33 37.20
N ARG A 315 -9.87 -32.32 36.22
CA ARG A 315 -11.23 -32.91 36.31
C ARG A 315 -11.27 -34.39 35.97
N SER A 316 -10.30 -34.92 35.23
CA SER A 316 -10.21 -36.36 34.96
C SER A 316 -9.96 -37.12 36.28
N PRO A 317 -10.66 -38.23 36.56
CA PRO A 317 -10.52 -38.96 37.81
C PRO A 317 -9.11 -39.54 37.95
N LEU A 318 -8.24 -38.83 38.68
CA LEU A 318 -6.84 -39.19 38.96
C LEU A 318 -6.72 -40.49 39.80
N LEU A 319 -7.79 -40.91 40.46
CA LEU A 319 -7.84 -42.15 41.25
C LEU A 319 -7.89 -43.42 40.38
N GLY A 320 -8.35 -43.33 39.13
CA GLY A 320 -8.35 -44.47 38.20
C GLY A 320 -6.95 -44.85 37.73
N SER A 321 -6.04 -43.87 37.60
CA SER A 321 -4.67 -44.12 37.13
C SER A 321 -3.74 -44.74 38.16
N LEU A 322 -4.10 -44.73 39.45
CA LEU A 322 -3.38 -45.45 40.51
C LEU A 322 -3.81 -46.92 40.63
N ARG A 323 -4.90 -47.32 39.96
CA ARG A 323 -5.47 -48.67 39.99
C ARG A 323 -5.14 -49.51 38.76
N ALA A 324 -4.44 -48.93 37.78
CA ALA A 324 -4.13 -49.54 36.50
C ALA A 324 -2.72 -50.18 36.43
N GLU A 325 -2.06 -50.32 37.58
CA GLU A 325 -0.88 -51.17 37.78
C GLU A 325 -1.11 -52.09 38.98
#